data_AF-A0A6L9E7D1-F1
#
_entry.id   AF-A0A6L9E7D1-F1
#
_cell.length_a   1.000
_cell.length_b   1.000
_cell.length_c   1.000
_cell.angle_alpha   90.00
_cell.angle_beta   90.00
_cell.angle_gamma   90.00
#
_symmetry.space_group_name_H-M   'P 1'
#
loop_
_entity.id
_entity.type
_entity.pdbx_description
1 polymer ?
#
loop_
_entity_poly.entity_id
_entity_poly.type
_entity_poly.pdbx_seq_one_letter_code
_entity_poly.pdbx_strand_id
1 'polypeptide(L)'
;MITNKSRLWKFVSNIFVSVDQLGNAIAGGNPDNTISARVGFYNHHYYPEGKVPWYWRWFQNIIDGTFYPVDGWNHCHEAYHNDAGEVFDNRATNIMIAFAAIIIITSCIFIAAILYLLWLLQIVKPKTIDRALNLQKRFIKTTNALNSVNQEISEHGLDFDLTEVRVQFTDLKKQFYAIDEAIKPIQKNH
;
A
#
# COMPACT_ATOMS: atom_id res chain seq x y z
N MET A 1 -24.58 9.76 -2.16
CA MET A 1 -23.65 8.71 -2.62
C MET A 1 -22.38 8.81 -1.78
N ILE A 2 -22.03 7.79 -0.99
CA ILE A 2 -20.76 7.77 -0.25
C ILE A 2 -19.66 7.55 -1.30
N THR A 3 -18.86 8.58 -1.56
CA THR A 3 -17.74 8.50 -2.50
C THR A 3 -16.43 8.39 -1.73
N ASN A 4 -15.36 7.96 -2.42
CA ASN A 4 -14.02 7.92 -1.85
C ASN A 4 -13.48 9.27 -1.34
N LYS A 5 -14.12 10.39 -1.75
CA LYS A 5 -13.79 11.74 -1.31
C LYS A 5 -14.56 12.16 -0.04
N SER A 6 -15.62 11.45 0.34
CA SER A 6 -16.45 11.79 1.49
C SER A 6 -15.69 11.55 2.81
N ARG A 7 -15.90 12.42 3.81
CA ARG A 7 -15.31 12.24 5.15
C ARG A 7 -15.71 10.92 5.79
N LEU A 8 -16.98 10.53 5.62
CA LEU A 8 -17.52 9.27 6.12
C LEU A 8 -16.78 8.07 5.53
N TRP A 9 -16.55 8.06 4.21
CA TRP A 9 -15.77 6.99 3.58
C TRP A 9 -14.34 6.93 4.13
N LYS A 10 -13.66 8.08 4.22
CA LYS A 10 -12.28 8.12 4.76
C LYS A 10 -12.23 7.57 6.18
N PHE A 11 -13.19 7.95 7.02
CA PHE A 11 -13.27 7.46 8.39
C PHE A 11 -13.46 5.94 8.45
N VAL A 12 -14.46 5.41 7.73
CA VAL A 12 -14.74 3.98 7.67
C VAL A 12 -13.57 3.20 7.08
N SER A 13 -12.96 3.70 6.00
CA SER A 13 -11.77 3.11 5.38
C SER A 13 -10.61 3.04 6.35
N ASN A 14 -10.36 4.09 7.14
CA ASN A 14 -9.29 4.10 8.12
C ASN A 14 -9.51 3.06 9.22
N ILE A 15 -10.76 2.87 9.68
CA ILE A 15 -11.09 1.82 10.65
C ILE A 15 -10.69 0.44 10.10
N PHE A 16 -11.06 0.12 8.85
CA PHE A 16 -10.72 -1.16 8.25
C PHE A 16 -9.20 -1.35 8.10
N VAL A 17 -8.49 -0.31 7.66
CA VAL A 17 -7.01 -0.34 7.59
C VAL A 17 -6.40 -0.58 8.96
N SER A 18 -6.87 0.09 10.00
CA SER A 18 -6.36 -0.08 11.37
C SER A 18 -6.67 -1.47 11.94
N VAL A 19 -7.80 -2.08 11.60
CA VAL A 19 -8.11 -3.47 11.98
C VAL A 19 -7.17 -4.46 11.28
N ASP A 20 -6.88 -4.24 10.00
CA ASP A 20 -5.91 -5.06 9.25
C ASP A 20 -4.50 -4.93 9.84
N GLN A 21 -4.05 -3.70 10.10
CA GLN A 21 -2.79 -3.40 10.79
C GLN A 21 -2.69 -4.07 12.17
N LEU A 22 -3.76 -4.03 12.97
CA LEU A 22 -3.82 -4.75 14.24
C LEU A 22 -3.66 -6.26 14.06
N GLY A 23 -4.33 -6.83 13.06
CA GLY A 23 -4.17 -8.24 12.71
C GLY A 23 -2.72 -8.57 12.35
N ASN A 24 -2.07 -7.70 11.57
CA ASN A 24 -0.67 -7.88 11.20
C ASN A 24 0.26 -7.84 12.42
N ALA A 25 0.03 -6.89 13.33
CA ALA A 25 0.79 -6.77 14.58
C ALA A 25 0.64 -8.01 15.47
N ILE A 26 -0.58 -8.54 15.63
CA ILE A 26 -0.84 -9.78 16.37
C ILE A 26 -0.10 -10.97 15.73
N ALA A 27 -0.02 -10.99 14.40
CA ALA A 27 0.75 -11.98 13.66
C ALA A 27 2.27 -11.67 13.60
N GLY A 28 2.77 -10.78 14.46
CA GLY A 28 4.19 -10.45 14.59
C GLY A 28 4.78 -9.66 13.41
N GLY A 29 3.94 -9.00 12.61
CA GLY A 29 4.36 -8.05 11.58
C GLY A 29 4.52 -6.63 12.13
N ASN A 30 4.97 -5.71 11.28
CA ASN A 30 5.01 -4.29 11.63
C ASN A 30 3.58 -3.72 11.77
N PRO A 31 3.22 -3.05 12.89
CA PRO A 31 1.91 -2.43 13.08
C PRO A 31 1.56 -1.34 12.06
N ASP A 32 2.53 -0.73 11.38
CA ASP A 32 2.28 0.28 10.35
C ASP A 32 1.86 -0.34 9.01
N ASN A 33 2.02 -1.66 8.85
CA ASN A 33 1.78 -2.37 7.60
C ASN A 33 0.53 -3.22 7.71
N THR A 34 -0.25 -3.25 6.64
CA THR A 34 -1.37 -4.20 6.50
C THR A 34 -0.88 -5.63 6.29
N ILE A 35 -1.72 -6.64 6.62
CA ILE A 35 -1.40 -8.04 6.31
C ILE A 35 -1.26 -8.22 4.80
N SER A 36 -2.14 -7.58 4.02
CA SER A 36 -2.11 -7.66 2.56
C SER A 36 -0.80 -7.09 1.98
N ALA A 37 -0.29 -5.97 2.52
CA ALA A 37 1.01 -5.42 2.15
C ALA A 37 2.16 -6.36 2.55
N ARG A 38 2.11 -6.96 3.75
CA ARG A 38 3.12 -7.94 4.19
C ARG A 38 3.17 -9.16 3.28
N VAL A 39 2.01 -9.70 2.92
CA VAL A 39 1.90 -10.80 1.96
C VAL A 39 2.45 -10.40 0.59
N GLY A 40 2.17 -9.17 0.14
CA GLY A 40 2.74 -8.60 -1.09
C GLY A 40 4.27 -8.49 -1.04
N PHE A 41 4.83 -8.00 0.07
CA PHE A 41 6.27 -7.91 0.27
C PHE A 41 6.94 -9.29 0.18
N TYR A 42 6.42 -10.29 0.89
CA TYR A 42 7.02 -11.63 0.87
C TYR A 42 6.90 -12.33 -0.49
N ASN A 43 5.82 -12.13 -1.24
CA ASN A 43 5.68 -12.75 -2.56
C ASN A 43 6.51 -12.07 -3.65
N HIS A 44 6.74 -10.75 -3.57
CA HIS A 44 7.29 -9.99 -4.70
C HIS A 44 8.67 -9.37 -4.45
N HIS A 45 9.11 -9.23 -3.19
CA HIS A 45 10.32 -8.45 -2.86
C HIS A 45 11.29 -9.16 -1.90
N TYR A 46 10.80 -9.89 -0.90
CA TYR A 46 11.68 -10.47 0.12
C TYR A 46 12.48 -11.68 -0.38
N TYR A 47 11.80 -12.64 -1.02
CA TYR A 47 12.45 -13.85 -1.52
C TYR A 47 12.94 -13.65 -2.97
N PRO A 48 14.07 -14.27 -3.34
CA PRO A 48 14.45 -14.37 -4.74
C PRO A 48 13.36 -15.05 -5.58
N GLU A 49 13.35 -14.73 -6.87
CA GLU A 49 12.39 -15.30 -7.82
C GLU A 49 12.41 -16.84 -7.76
N GLY A 50 11.21 -17.44 -7.77
CA GLY A 50 11.03 -18.90 -7.67
C GLY A 50 11.21 -19.49 -6.26
N LYS A 51 11.75 -18.75 -5.28
CA LYS A 51 12.02 -19.26 -3.91
C LYS A 51 10.96 -18.89 -2.87
N VAL A 52 9.90 -18.21 -3.29
CA VAL A 52 8.78 -17.83 -2.40
C VAL A 52 8.10 -19.09 -1.85
N PRO A 53 8.02 -19.26 -0.52
CA PRO A 53 7.28 -20.36 0.10
C PRO A 53 5.81 -20.41 -0.33
N TRP A 54 5.29 -21.63 -0.51
CA TRP A 54 3.95 -21.86 -1.08
C TRP A 54 2.82 -21.17 -0.29
N TYR A 55 2.94 -21.09 1.03
CA TYR A 55 1.89 -20.54 1.89
C TYR A 55 1.71 -19.02 1.68
N TRP A 56 2.78 -18.29 1.38
CA TRP A 56 2.68 -16.87 1.02
C TRP A 56 1.89 -16.67 -0.26
N ARG A 57 2.10 -17.53 -1.27
CA ARG A 57 1.33 -17.51 -2.52
C ARG A 57 -0.13 -17.86 -2.26
N TRP A 58 -0.38 -18.82 -1.36
CA TRP A 58 -1.73 -19.20 -0.97
C TRP A 58 -2.47 -18.07 -0.26
N PHE A 59 -1.82 -17.37 0.67
CA PHE A 59 -2.38 -16.17 1.31
C PHE A 59 -2.67 -15.08 0.29
N GLN A 60 -1.76 -14.82 -0.64
CA GLN A 60 -2.00 -13.84 -1.70
C GLN A 60 -3.24 -14.21 -2.52
N ASN A 61 -3.37 -15.47 -2.93
CA ASN A 61 -4.53 -15.91 -3.72
C ASN A 61 -5.85 -15.76 -2.96
N ILE A 62 -5.87 -16.05 -1.66
CA ILE A 62 -7.07 -15.84 -0.82
C ILE A 62 -7.42 -14.35 -0.78
N ILE A 63 -6.46 -13.49 -0.44
CA ILE A 63 -6.70 -12.07 -0.26
C ILE A 63 -7.06 -11.41 -1.59
N ASP A 64 -6.28 -11.64 -2.65
CA ASP A 64 -6.55 -11.10 -3.99
C ASP A 64 -7.92 -11.57 -4.50
N GLY A 65 -8.30 -12.84 -4.24
CA GLY A 65 -9.62 -13.37 -4.58
C GLY A 65 -10.74 -12.69 -3.79
N THR A 66 -10.57 -12.53 -2.47
CA THR A 66 -11.55 -11.84 -1.61
C THR A 66 -11.79 -10.40 -2.06
N PHE A 67 -10.72 -9.66 -2.40
CA PHE A 67 -10.81 -8.26 -2.79
C PHE A 67 -11.06 -8.03 -4.29
N TYR A 68 -11.02 -9.08 -5.13
CA TYR A 68 -11.27 -8.99 -6.57
C TYR A 68 -12.47 -8.12 -6.96
N PRO A 69 -13.65 -8.21 -6.31
CA PRO A 69 -14.83 -7.45 -6.74
C PRO A 69 -14.69 -5.93 -6.61
N VAL A 70 -13.73 -5.44 -5.83
CA VAL A 70 -13.46 -4.00 -5.61
C VAL A 70 -12.11 -3.60 -6.19
N ASP A 71 -11.09 -4.41 -5.96
CA ASP A 71 -9.69 -4.05 -6.27
C ASP A 71 -9.12 -4.74 -7.50
N GLY A 72 -9.85 -5.69 -8.08
CA GLY A 72 -9.34 -6.54 -9.16
C GLY A 72 -8.22 -7.45 -8.69
N TRP A 73 -7.50 -8.03 -9.65
CA TRP A 73 -6.33 -8.87 -9.37
C TRP A 73 -5.15 -8.02 -8.90
N ASN A 74 -4.30 -8.59 -8.03
CA ASN A 74 -3.08 -7.97 -7.46
C ASN A 74 -3.30 -6.98 -6.29
N HIS A 75 -4.33 -7.18 -5.47
CA HIS A 75 -4.58 -6.36 -4.28
C HIS A 75 -3.36 -6.32 -3.34
N CYS A 76 -2.77 -7.48 -3.00
CA CYS A 76 -1.60 -7.56 -2.10
C CYS A 76 -0.37 -6.83 -2.67
N HIS A 77 -0.13 -6.95 -3.98
CA HIS A 77 0.98 -6.24 -4.63
C HIS A 77 0.78 -4.72 -4.56
N GLU A 78 -0.44 -4.23 -4.82
CA GLU A 78 -0.73 -2.80 -4.67
C GLU A 78 -0.66 -2.33 -3.22
N ALA A 79 -1.12 -3.14 -2.27
CA ALA A 79 -1.04 -2.85 -0.84
C ALA A 79 0.42 -2.67 -0.40
N TYR A 80 1.31 -3.58 -0.82
CA TYR A 80 2.75 -3.45 -0.56
C TYR A 80 3.28 -2.09 -1.00
N HIS A 81 2.93 -1.66 -2.21
CA HIS A 81 3.43 -0.39 -2.72
C HIS A 81 2.81 0.85 -2.06
N ASN A 82 1.62 0.73 -1.47
CA ASN A 82 1.02 1.82 -0.69
C ASN A 82 1.72 1.98 0.68
N ASP A 83 2.25 0.87 1.20
CA ASP A 83 2.99 0.78 2.46
C ASP A 83 4.53 0.73 2.23
N ALA A 84 5.03 0.99 1.01
CA ALA A 84 6.45 0.79 0.65
C ALA A 84 7.46 1.70 1.38
N GLY A 85 6.97 2.70 2.13
CA GLY A 85 7.82 3.52 3.00
C GLY A 85 8.07 2.89 4.38
N GLU A 86 7.34 1.82 4.72
CA GLU A 86 7.40 1.18 6.03
C GLU A 86 8.42 0.03 6.08
N VAL A 87 8.97 -0.23 7.26
CA VAL A 87 9.88 -1.37 7.47
C VAL A 87 9.08 -2.66 7.58
N PHE A 88 9.27 -3.60 6.66
CA PHE A 88 8.65 -4.92 6.78
C PHE A 88 9.46 -5.82 7.72
N ASP A 89 8.78 -6.76 8.39
CA ASP A 89 9.44 -7.74 9.24
C ASP A 89 10.38 -8.63 8.43
N ASN A 90 11.54 -8.97 9.01
CA ASN A 90 12.55 -9.82 8.37
C ASN A 90 12.73 -11.18 9.07
N ARG A 91 11.83 -11.54 10.00
CA ARG A 91 11.88 -12.79 10.77
C ARG A 91 10.48 -13.33 11.08
N ALA A 92 9.76 -13.76 10.05
CA ALA A 92 8.52 -14.51 10.26
C ALA A 92 8.84 -15.90 10.85
N THR A 93 8.34 -16.19 12.05
CA THR A 93 8.38 -17.54 12.63
C THR A 93 7.16 -18.35 12.22
N ASN A 94 7.23 -19.69 12.30
CA ASN A 94 6.09 -20.56 11.96
C ASN A 94 4.84 -20.25 12.80
N ILE A 95 5.01 -19.86 14.07
CA ILE A 95 3.89 -19.49 14.95
C ILE A 95 3.23 -18.19 14.47
N MET A 96 4.02 -17.18 14.10
CA MET A 96 3.52 -15.92 13.53
C MET A 96 2.77 -16.15 12.22
N ILE A 97 3.29 -17.03 11.36
CA ILE A 97 2.63 -17.42 10.10
C ILE A 97 1.29 -18.14 10.39
N ALA A 98 1.23 -18.97 11.44
CA ALA A 98 -0.02 -19.61 11.83
C ALA A 98 -1.08 -18.59 12.30
N PHE A 99 -0.68 -17.59 13.10
CA PHE A 99 -1.58 -16.48 13.45
C PHE A 99 -2.04 -15.68 12.24
N ALA A 100 -1.12 -15.36 11.31
CA ALA A 100 -1.47 -14.71 10.06
C ALA A 100 -2.51 -15.54 9.27
N ALA A 101 -2.31 -16.86 9.16
CA ALA A 101 -3.24 -17.74 8.46
C ALA A 101 -4.64 -17.71 9.06
N ILE A 102 -4.76 -17.81 10.39
CA ILE A 102 -6.05 -17.77 11.10
C ILE A 102 -6.76 -16.43 10.82
N ILE A 103 -6.05 -15.31 10.98
CA ILE A 103 -6.61 -13.98 10.77
C ILE A 103 -7.05 -13.79 9.31
N ILE A 104 -6.20 -14.14 8.35
CA ILE A 104 -6.50 -14.05 6.92
C ILE A 104 -7.73 -14.88 6.58
N ILE A 105 -7.75 -16.17 6.92
CA ILE A 105 -8.84 -17.07 6.51
C ILE A 105 -10.16 -16.61 7.13
N THR A 106 -10.19 -16.37 8.44
CA THR A 106 -11.43 -15.98 9.13
C THR A 106 -11.95 -14.64 8.61
N SER A 107 -11.10 -13.61 8.49
CA SER A 107 -11.53 -12.30 7.99
C SER A 107 -11.97 -12.35 6.53
N CYS A 108 -11.22 -13.05 5.66
CA CYS A 108 -11.49 -13.11 4.23
C CYS A 108 -12.81 -13.81 3.90
N ILE A 109 -13.27 -14.77 4.71
CA ILE A 109 -14.59 -15.39 4.54
C ILE A 109 -15.71 -14.35 4.69
N PHE A 110 -15.68 -13.57 5.77
CA PHE A 110 -16.70 -12.54 6.01
C PHE A 110 -16.63 -11.40 5.00
N ILE A 111 -15.42 -10.92 4.70
CA ILE A 111 -15.21 -9.84 3.71
C ILE A 111 -15.66 -10.30 2.32
N ALA A 112 -15.31 -11.52 1.90
CA ALA A 112 -15.71 -12.05 0.59
C ALA A 112 -17.24 -12.11 0.45
N ALA A 113 -17.95 -12.60 1.47
CA ALA A 113 -19.41 -12.65 1.46
C ALA A 113 -20.03 -11.27 1.20
N ILE A 114 -19.50 -10.22 1.84
CA ILE A 114 -19.97 -8.85 1.67
C ILE A 114 -19.59 -8.31 0.28
N LEU A 115 -18.32 -8.39 -0.13
CA LEU A 115 -17.85 -7.80 -1.38
C LEU A 115 -18.47 -8.45 -2.61
N TYR A 116 -18.62 -9.78 -2.61
CA TYR A 116 -19.27 -10.49 -3.71
C TYR A 116 -20.78 -10.21 -3.75
N LEU A 117 -21.45 -10.04 -2.61
CA LEU A 117 -22.84 -9.60 -2.59
C LEU A 117 -22.98 -8.18 -3.18
N LEU A 118 -22.12 -7.24 -2.78
CA LEU A 118 -22.13 -5.88 -3.31
C LEU A 118 -21.84 -5.85 -4.82
N TRP A 119 -20.97 -6.75 -5.29
CA TRP A 119 -20.65 -6.88 -6.71
C TRP A 119 -21.78 -7.50 -7.52
N LEU A 120 -22.45 -8.52 -6.97
CA LEU A 120 -23.66 -9.11 -7.56
C LEU A 120 -24.77 -8.05 -7.70
N LEU A 121 -24.91 -7.19 -6.69
CA LEU A 121 -25.82 -6.04 -6.71
C LEU A 121 -25.31 -4.86 -7.57
N GLN A 122 -24.15 -5.01 -8.23
CA GLN A 122 -23.51 -4.00 -9.09
C GLN A 122 -23.20 -2.67 -8.38
N ILE A 123 -23.11 -2.68 -7.05
CA ILE A 123 -22.76 -1.51 -6.24
C ILE A 123 -21.27 -1.22 -6.32
N VAL A 124 -20.44 -2.27 -6.40
CA VAL A 124 -18.99 -2.17 -6.58
C VAL A 124 -18.57 -2.83 -7.87
N LYS A 125 -17.42 -2.42 -8.41
CA LYS A 125 -16.79 -3.01 -9.59
C LYS A 125 -15.27 -3.04 -9.40
N PRO A 126 -14.58 -4.04 -9.98
CA PRO A 126 -13.12 -4.11 -9.93
C PRO A 126 -12.49 -2.83 -10.48
N LYS A 127 -11.58 -2.21 -9.71
CA LYS A 127 -10.82 -1.06 -10.16
C LYS A 127 -9.83 -1.44 -11.26
N THR A 128 -9.61 -0.52 -12.19
CA THR A 128 -8.48 -0.58 -13.12
C THR A 128 -7.27 0.10 -12.49
N ILE A 129 -6.10 -0.53 -12.56
CA ILE A 129 -4.88 0.02 -11.98
C ILE A 129 -4.24 0.99 -12.97
N ASP A 130 -4.29 2.29 -12.65
CA ASP A 130 -3.51 3.31 -13.34
C ASP A 130 -2.12 3.45 -12.67
N ARG A 131 -1.12 2.85 -13.33
CA ARG A 131 0.27 2.85 -12.85
C ARG A 131 0.88 4.26 -12.83
N ALA A 132 0.57 5.07 -13.83
CA ALA A 132 1.10 6.43 -13.95
C ALA A 132 0.57 7.31 -12.82
N LEU A 133 -0.75 7.27 -12.58
CA LEU A 133 -1.38 7.99 -11.48
C LEU A 133 -0.88 7.52 -10.10
N ASN A 134 -0.69 6.21 -9.91
CA ASN A 134 -0.16 5.69 -8.65
C ASN A 134 1.28 6.14 -8.39
N LEU A 135 2.14 6.15 -9.42
CA LEU A 135 3.50 6.69 -9.31
C LEU A 135 3.48 8.19 -8.96
N GLN A 136 2.67 8.98 -9.67
CA GLN A 136 2.49 10.41 -9.39
C GLN A 136 2.13 10.67 -7.92
N LYS A 137 1.15 9.94 -7.37
CA LYS A 137 0.77 10.05 -5.95
C LYS A 137 1.92 9.72 -4.99
N ARG A 138 2.72 8.69 -5.29
CA ARG A 138 3.86 8.29 -4.45
C ARG A 138 4.97 9.33 -4.47
N PHE A 139 5.24 9.93 -5.62
CA PHE A 139 6.19 11.04 -5.72
C PHE A 139 5.72 12.28 -4.94
N ILE A 140 4.43 12.62 -4.98
CA ILE A 140 3.87 13.71 -4.16
C ILE A 140 4.09 13.41 -2.67
N LYS A 141 3.78 12.19 -2.20
CA LYS A 141 4.01 11.76 -0.81
C LYS A 141 5.49 11.92 -0.42
N THR A 142 6.40 11.44 -1.27
CA THR A 142 7.86 11.53 -1.07
C THR A 142 8.34 12.98 -1.01
N THR A 143 7.84 13.82 -1.92
CA THR A 143 8.17 15.27 -1.96
C THR A 143 7.74 15.96 -0.67
N ASN A 144 6.54 15.65 -0.17
CA ASN A 144 6.03 16.21 1.08
C ASN A 144 6.88 15.76 2.29
N ALA A 145 7.26 14.48 2.35
CA ALA A 145 8.15 13.97 3.40
C ALA A 145 9.51 14.69 3.39
N LEU A 146 10.13 14.84 2.22
CA LEU A 146 11.40 15.54 2.07
C LEU A 146 11.30 17.04 2.40
N ASN A 147 10.18 17.69 2.04
CA ASN A 147 9.90 19.06 2.45
C ASN A 147 9.83 19.20 3.98
N SER A 148 9.18 18.25 4.65
CA SER A 148 9.09 18.19 6.12
C SER A 148 10.48 18.07 6.75
N VAL A 149 11.33 17.19 6.23
CA VAL A 149 12.73 17.04 6.67
C VAL A 149 13.50 18.33 6.46
N ASN A 150 13.39 18.97 5.30
CA ASN A 150 14.07 20.24 5.03
C ASN A 150 13.58 21.39 5.93
N GLN A 151 12.31 21.38 6.33
CA GLN A 151 11.76 22.33 7.29
C GLN A 151 12.41 22.12 8.68
N GLU A 152 12.43 20.89 9.19
CA GLU A 152 13.05 20.56 10.49
C GLU A 152 14.53 20.95 10.52
N ILE A 153 15.26 20.68 9.44
CA ILE A 153 16.67 21.10 9.27
C ILE A 153 16.81 22.63 9.32
N SER A 154 15.87 23.36 8.73
CA SER A 154 15.91 24.82 8.71
C SER A 154 15.57 25.42 10.08
N GLU A 155 14.73 24.75 10.86
CA GLU A 155 14.32 25.15 12.21
C GLU A 155 15.40 24.89 13.25
N HIS A 156 16.07 23.75 13.18
CA HIS A 156 17.03 23.31 14.21
C HIS A 156 18.49 23.46 13.79
N GLY A 157 18.78 23.65 12.50
CA GLY A 157 20.12 23.60 11.96
C GLY A 157 20.71 22.18 12.02
N LEU A 158 21.75 21.95 11.24
CA LEU A 158 22.59 20.75 11.35
C LEU A 158 24.05 21.18 11.39
N ASP A 159 24.87 20.36 12.04
CA ASP A 159 26.30 20.57 12.23
C ASP A 159 27.15 20.20 11.00
N PHE A 160 26.51 19.71 9.92
CA PHE A 160 27.16 19.33 8.67
C PHE A 160 26.52 20.01 7.44
N ASP A 161 27.31 20.16 6.38
CA ASP A 161 26.89 20.81 5.13
C ASP A 161 25.89 19.94 4.35
N LEU A 162 24.76 20.53 4.01
CA LEU A 162 23.66 19.92 3.26
C LEU A 162 23.45 20.53 1.88
N THR A 163 24.35 21.40 1.43
CA THR A 163 24.21 22.11 0.15
C THR A 163 24.03 21.14 -1.01
N GLU A 164 24.84 20.07 -1.07
CA GLU A 164 24.74 19.06 -2.12
C GLU A 164 23.39 18.31 -2.08
N VAL A 165 22.94 17.89 -0.89
CA VAL A 165 21.66 17.21 -0.71
C VAL A 165 20.49 18.09 -1.16
N ARG A 166 20.53 19.39 -0.88
CA ARG A 166 19.51 20.36 -1.32
C ARG A 166 19.48 20.53 -2.84
N VAL A 167 20.64 20.50 -3.49
CA VAL A 167 20.74 20.52 -4.97
C VAL A 167 20.13 19.25 -5.55
N GLN A 168 20.54 18.08 -5.07
CA GLN A 168 20.00 16.79 -5.52
C GLN A 168 18.48 16.71 -5.34
N PHE A 169 17.96 17.21 -4.21
CA PHE A 169 16.51 17.26 -3.97
C PHE A 169 15.78 18.19 -4.95
N THR A 170 16.37 19.34 -5.25
CA THR A 170 15.80 20.29 -6.22
C THR A 170 15.74 19.68 -7.62
N ASP A 171 16.78 18.95 -8.03
CA ASP A 171 16.80 18.29 -9.33
C ASP A 171 15.83 17.10 -9.40
N LEU A 172 15.69 16.33 -8.32
CA LEU A 172 14.67 15.28 -8.22
C LEU A 172 13.25 15.85 -8.37
N LYS A 173 12.97 17.00 -7.73
CA LYS A 173 11.68 17.71 -7.90
C LYS A 173 11.44 18.12 -9.35
N LYS A 174 12.45 18.65 -10.06
CA LYS A 174 12.31 19.02 -11.48
C LYS A 174 11.96 17.80 -12.34
N GLN A 175 12.64 16.68 -12.13
CA GLN A 175 12.34 15.43 -12.84
C GLN A 175 10.90 14.97 -12.57
N PHE A 176 10.45 15.08 -11.32
CA PHE A 176 9.07 14.79 -10.96
C PHE A 176 8.07 15.69 -11.71
N TYR A 177 8.28 17.01 -11.76
CA TYR A 177 7.38 17.91 -12.51
C TYR A 177 7.34 17.57 -14.00
N ALA A 178 8.47 17.17 -14.60
CA ALA A 178 8.50 16.73 -15.98
C ALA A 178 7.64 15.46 -16.20
N ILE A 179 7.70 14.50 -15.28
CA ILE A 179 6.87 13.29 -15.29
C ILE A 179 5.38 13.66 -15.10
N ASP A 180 5.07 14.55 -14.16
CA ASP A 180 3.72 15.03 -13.88
C ASP A 180 3.05 15.65 -15.11
N GLU A 181 3.76 16.56 -15.80
CA GLU A 181 3.31 17.18 -17.04
C GLU A 181 3.14 16.16 -18.18
N ALA A 182 4.00 15.15 -18.27
CA ALA A 182 3.87 14.09 -19.27
C ALA A 182 2.66 13.18 -19.03
N ILE A 183 2.22 13.01 -17.78
CA ILE A 183 1.08 12.15 -17.40
C ILE A 183 -0.28 12.88 -17.52
N LYS A 184 -0.33 14.20 -17.29
CA LYS A 184 -1.57 15.01 -17.37
C LYS A 184 -2.41 14.81 -18.64
N PRO A 185 -1.85 14.73 -19.87
CA PRO A 185 -2.64 14.52 -21.07
C PRO A 185 -3.30 13.13 -21.12
N ILE A 186 -2.65 12.10 -20.57
CA ILE A 186 -3.15 10.72 -20.52
C ILE A 186 -4.40 10.65 -19.63
N GLN A 187 -4.43 11.44 -18.55
CA GLN A 187 -5.56 11.49 -17.61
C GLN A 187 -6.81 12.20 -18.15
N LYS A 188 -6.69 13.05 -19.18
CA LYS A 188 -7.86 13.72 -19.79
C LYS A 188 -8.68 12.82 -20.72
N ASN A 189 -8.15 11.65 -21.08
CA ASN A 189 -8.75 10.73 -22.04
C ASN A 189 -9.43 9.50 -21.39
N HIS A 190 -9.55 9.48 -20.06
CA HIS A 190 -10.23 8.47 -19.25
C HIS A 190 -11.31 9.10 -18.37
#